data_AF-A0A739QQ26-F1
#
_entry.id   AF-A0A739QQ26-F1
#
_cell.length_a   1.000
_cell.length_b   1.000
_cell.length_c   1.000
_cell.angle_alpha   90.00
_cell.angle_beta   90.00
_cell.angle_gamma   90.00
#
_symmetry.space_group_name_H-M   'P 1'
#
loop_
_entity.id
_entity.type
_entity.pdbx_description
1 polymer ?
#
loop_
_entity_poly.entity_id
_entity_poly.type
_entity_poly.pdbx_seq_one_letter_code
_entity_poly.pdbx_strand_id
1 'polypeptide(L)'
;ETVAKIVLFSFLTSLGLRCLAESILYIKDYNKGIMPFISYAHRHMSDSMVFLFPALLNIWLFRKNSIKLFFLVLSAIYLFFILGTLSRGAWLAVLIVGVLWAILNRQWKLIGVGAILLAIIGALVITQHTNKPDPEHLLYKLQQTDSSYRYTNGTQGTAWILIQENPIKGYGYGNDVYDSVYNKRVVDYPTWTFKESIGPHNTILYIWFSAGILGLASLAYLYGAIIRETASSTFRKVEISPYNAHLLLFLSFVGFYIVRGNFEQVDIAQIGIITGFLLALRNR
;
A
#
# COMPACT_ATOMS: atom_id res chain seq x y z
N GLU A 1 -22.03 -10.75 -14.34
CA GLU A 1 -21.87 -9.29 -14.55
C GLU A 1 -22.20 -8.45 -13.32
N THR A 2 -23.31 -8.70 -12.61
CA THR A 2 -23.76 -7.91 -11.45
C THR A 2 -22.73 -7.79 -10.31
N VAL A 3 -22.08 -8.89 -9.93
CA VAL A 3 -21.08 -8.90 -8.83
C VAL A 3 -19.86 -8.03 -9.18
N ALA A 4 -19.39 -8.08 -10.42
CA ALA A 4 -18.23 -7.31 -10.84
C ALA A 4 -18.49 -5.79 -10.83
N LYS A 5 -19.71 -5.37 -11.18
CA LYS A 5 -20.17 -3.98 -11.01
C LYS A 5 -20.22 -3.61 -9.53
N ILE A 6 -20.78 -4.47 -8.68
CA ILE A 6 -20.83 -4.26 -7.22
C ILE A 6 -19.42 -4.06 -6.66
N VAL A 7 -18.45 -4.92 -7.00
CA VAL A 7 -17.05 -4.78 -6.54
C VAL A 7 -16.49 -3.41 -6.91
N LEU A 8 -16.60 -3.00 -8.18
CA LEU A 8 -16.09 -1.70 -8.63
C LEU A 8 -16.77 -0.55 -7.87
N PHE A 9 -18.10 -0.53 -7.82
CA PHE A 9 -18.83 0.56 -7.17
C PHE A 9 -18.61 0.60 -5.66
N SER A 10 -18.53 -0.54 -4.97
CA SER A 10 -18.19 -0.60 -3.55
C SER A 10 -16.81 -0.01 -3.27
N PHE A 11 -15.80 -0.31 -4.10
CA PHE A 11 -14.47 0.28 -3.95
C PHE A 11 -14.48 1.78 -4.26
N LEU A 12 -15.19 2.21 -5.30
CA LEU A 12 -15.32 3.63 -5.64
C LEU A 12 -16.04 4.44 -4.56
N THR A 13 -17.12 3.89 -4.00
CA THR A 13 -17.83 4.51 -2.87
C THR A 13 -16.92 4.58 -1.65
N SER A 14 -16.21 3.51 -1.32
CA SER A 14 -15.25 3.50 -0.21
C SER A 14 -14.14 4.54 -0.41
N LEU A 15 -13.61 4.65 -1.63
CA LEU A 15 -12.60 5.65 -1.98
C LEU A 15 -13.14 7.07 -1.83
N GLY A 16 -14.34 7.33 -2.35
CA GLY A 16 -15.00 8.63 -2.22
C GLY A 16 -15.25 9.03 -0.76
N LEU A 17 -15.78 8.11 0.05
CA LEU A 17 -15.99 8.34 1.48
C LEU A 17 -14.67 8.59 2.22
N ARG A 18 -13.62 7.84 1.89
CA ARG A 18 -12.31 8.00 2.51
C ARG A 18 -11.67 9.34 2.14
N CYS A 19 -11.75 9.75 0.87
CA CYS A 19 -11.34 11.08 0.44
C CYS A 19 -12.14 12.19 1.14
N LEU A 20 -13.45 12.05 1.28
CA LEU A 20 -14.29 13.02 1.99
C LEU A 20 -13.91 13.15 3.46
N ALA A 21 -13.72 12.03 4.16
CA ALA A 21 -13.31 12.03 5.56
C ALA A 21 -11.96 12.73 5.76
N GLU A 22 -10.98 12.46 4.88
CA GLU A 22 -9.68 13.09 4.99
C GLU A 22 -9.71 14.58 4.63
N SER A 23 -10.50 14.99 3.65
CA SER A 23 -10.74 16.42 3.37
C SER A 23 -11.18 17.16 4.63
N ILE A 24 -12.12 16.58 5.40
CA ILE A 24 -12.61 17.16 6.64
C ILE A 24 -11.49 17.26 7.69
N LEU A 25 -10.62 16.25 7.80
CA LEU A 25 -9.47 16.29 8.70
C LEU A 25 -8.46 17.36 8.30
N TYR A 26 -8.09 17.44 7.02
CA TYR A 26 -7.21 18.50 6.50
C TYR A 26 -7.78 19.90 6.76
N ILE A 27 -9.08 20.10 6.57
CA ILE A 27 -9.73 21.40 6.87
C ILE A 27 -9.64 21.72 8.37
N LYS A 28 -9.87 20.74 9.24
CA LYS A 28 -9.76 20.92 10.69
C LYS A 28 -8.34 21.27 11.12
N ASP A 29 -7.35 20.61 10.52
CA ASP A 29 -5.93 20.82 10.84
C ASP A 29 -5.46 22.18 10.31
N TYR A 30 -5.88 22.55 9.10
CA TYR A 30 -5.63 23.87 8.54
C TYR A 30 -6.21 24.99 9.42
N ASN A 31 -7.44 24.82 9.94
CA ASN A 31 -8.05 25.77 10.87
C ASN A 31 -7.30 25.89 12.21
N LYS A 32 -6.46 24.92 12.56
CA LYS A 32 -5.56 24.95 13.73
C LYS A 32 -4.16 25.46 13.38
N GLY A 33 -3.91 25.88 12.15
CA GLY A 33 -2.61 26.35 11.67
C GLY A 33 -1.64 25.23 11.27
N ILE A 34 -2.10 23.98 11.17
CA ILE A 34 -1.28 22.85 10.72
C ILE A 34 -1.34 22.81 9.19
N MET A 35 -0.19 23.03 8.56
CA MET A 35 -0.09 22.96 7.10
C MET A 35 -0.09 21.51 6.61
N PRO A 36 -0.57 21.25 5.38
CA PRO A 36 -0.33 19.96 4.72
C PRO A 36 1.16 19.70 4.53
N PHE A 37 1.55 18.42 4.44
CA PHE A 37 2.90 17.98 4.06
C PHE A 37 4.04 18.28 5.04
N ILE A 38 3.72 18.62 6.29
CA ILE A 38 4.71 18.90 7.34
C ILE A 38 4.54 18.01 8.58
N SER A 39 3.67 17.00 8.55
CA SER A 39 3.48 16.07 9.67
C SER A 39 2.96 14.71 9.20
N TYR A 40 3.11 13.69 10.05
CA TYR A 40 2.58 12.34 9.80
C TYR A 40 1.10 12.15 10.20
N ALA A 41 0.36 13.22 10.55
CA ALA A 41 -1.03 13.11 11.05
C ALA A 41 -1.95 12.28 10.13
N HIS A 42 -1.74 12.39 8.82
CA HIS A 42 -2.55 11.72 7.80
C HIS A 42 -1.96 10.37 7.34
N ARG A 43 -0.86 9.90 7.94
CA ARG A 43 -0.17 8.66 7.52
C ARG A 43 -1.07 7.43 7.61
N HIS A 44 -1.97 7.40 8.59
CA HIS A 44 -2.91 6.31 8.84
C HIS A 44 -3.85 6.02 7.65
N MET A 45 -4.07 6.99 6.76
CA MET A 45 -4.89 6.81 5.56
C MET A 45 -4.23 5.94 4.48
N SER A 46 -2.89 5.92 4.44
CA SER A 46 -2.10 5.39 3.32
C SER A 46 -2.51 3.98 2.90
N ASP A 47 -2.78 3.11 3.87
CA ASP A 47 -3.15 1.73 3.67
C ASP A 47 -4.48 1.58 2.91
N SER A 48 -5.50 2.35 3.31
CA SER A 48 -6.80 2.37 2.62
C SER A 48 -6.69 2.93 1.19
N MET A 49 -5.84 3.93 0.98
CA MET A 49 -5.62 4.51 -0.36
C MET A 49 -4.96 3.52 -1.30
N VAL A 50 -3.89 2.84 -0.86
CA VAL A 50 -3.21 1.81 -1.65
C VAL A 50 -4.18 0.68 -2.02
N PHE A 51 -4.99 0.22 -1.07
CA PHE A 51 -5.95 -0.87 -1.30
C PHE A 51 -7.01 -0.50 -2.34
N LEU A 52 -7.52 0.74 -2.30
CA LEU A 52 -8.62 1.22 -3.15
C LEU A 52 -8.16 1.80 -4.50
N PHE A 53 -6.87 2.08 -4.66
CA PHE A 53 -6.29 2.72 -5.85
C PHE A 53 -6.67 2.07 -7.20
N PRO A 54 -6.72 0.74 -7.35
CA PRO A 54 -7.10 0.13 -8.63
C PRO A 54 -8.50 0.53 -9.12
N ALA A 55 -9.43 0.83 -8.20
CA ALA A 55 -10.77 1.28 -8.58
C ALA A 55 -10.74 2.68 -9.21
N LEU A 56 -9.90 3.59 -8.70
CA LEU A 56 -9.66 4.91 -9.31
C LEU A 56 -9.16 4.75 -10.75
N LEU A 57 -8.17 3.89 -10.98
CA LEU A 57 -7.63 3.63 -12.30
C LEU A 57 -8.68 3.09 -13.27
N ASN A 58 -9.55 2.19 -12.81
CA ASN A 58 -10.61 1.63 -13.66
C ASN A 58 -11.62 2.69 -14.13
N ILE A 59 -11.74 3.86 -13.48
CA ILE A 59 -12.57 4.97 -13.98
C ILE A 59 -12.06 5.45 -15.36
N TRP A 60 -10.76 5.41 -15.60
CA TRP A 60 -10.17 5.84 -16.89
C TRP A 60 -10.69 5.04 -18.09
N LEU A 61 -11.07 3.78 -17.89
CA LEU A 61 -11.53 2.89 -18.95
C LEU A 61 -12.94 3.25 -19.46
N PHE A 62 -13.68 4.11 -18.76
CA PHE A 62 -14.95 4.63 -19.26
C PHE A 62 -14.73 5.61 -20.42
N ARG A 63 -15.53 5.47 -21.49
CA ARG A 63 -15.39 6.28 -22.71
C ARG A 63 -15.90 7.72 -22.55
N LYS A 64 -16.84 7.98 -21.62
CA LYS A 64 -17.51 9.27 -21.48
C LYS A 64 -16.57 10.36 -20.94
N ASN A 65 -16.48 11.50 -21.63
CA ASN A 65 -15.59 12.60 -21.26
C ASN A 65 -15.88 13.18 -19.86
N SER A 66 -17.15 13.24 -19.44
CA SER A 66 -17.49 13.69 -18.08
C SER A 66 -16.92 12.77 -16.99
N ILE A 67 -16.82 11.45 -17.28
CA ILE A 67 -16.23 10.48 -16.35
C ILE A 67 -14.71 10.61 -16.34
N LYS A 68 -14.08 10.92 -17.47
CA LYS A 68 -12.65 11.24 -17.52
C LYS A 68 -12.30 12.51 -16.75
N LEU A 69 -13.13 13.55 -16.83
CA LEU A 69 -12.97 14.74 -16.02
C LEU A 69 -13.08 14.40 -14.53
N PHE A 70 -14.07 13.60 -14.15
CA PHE A 70 -14.21 13.10 -12.78
C PHE A 70 -12.96 12.31 -12.33
N PHE A 71 -12.42 11.44 -13.17
CA PHE A 71 -11.17 10.73 -12.90
C PHE A 71 -10.00 11.69 -12.64
N LEU A 72 -9.84 12.74 -13.47
CA LEU A 72 -8.75 13.71 -13.30
C LEU A 72 -8.87 14.47 -11.97
N VAL A 73 -10.08 14.95 -11.63
CA VAL A 73 -10.34 15.65 -10.36
C VAL A 73 -10.08 14.73 -9.17
N LEU A 74 -10.63 13.52 -9.20
CA LEU A 74 -10.44 12.55 -8.12
C LEU A 74 -8.97 12.09 -8.01
N SER A 75 -8.25 11.99 -9.12
CA SER A 75 -6.82 11.67 -9.12
C SER A 75 -5.97 12.79 -8.53
N ALA A 76 -6.32 14.06 -8.75
CA ALA A 76 -5.64 15.19 -8.13
C ALA A 76 -5.84 15.20 -6.60
N ILE A 77 -7.07 14.96 -6.14
CA ILE A 77 -7.40 14.83 -4.71
C ILE A 77 -6.66 13.63 -4.10
N TYR A 78 -6.70 12.49 -4.77
CA TYR A 78 -6.00 11.27 -4.35
C TYR A 78 -4.49 11.50 -4.24
N LEU A 79 -3.88 12.17 -5.23
CA LEU A 79 -2.46 12.47 -5.23
C LEU A 79 -2.08 13.38 -4.08
N PHE A 80 -2.89 14.42 -3.80
CA PHE A 80 -2.68 15.29 -2.65
C PHE A 80 -2.66 14.48 -1.34
N PHE A 81 -3.63 13.59 -1.14
CA PHE A 81 -3.68 12.76 0.07
C PHE A 81 -2.55 11.75 0.17
N ILE A 82 -2.24 11.03 -0.92
CA ILE A 82 -1.17 10.02 -0.84
C ILE A 82 0.17 10.70 -0.57
N LEU A 83 0.47 11.85 -1.16
CA LEU A 83 1.67 12.63 -0.83
C LEU A 83 1.61 13.15 0.61
N GLY A 84 0.43 13.54 1.07
CA GLY A 84 0.17 14.00 2.43
C GLY A 84 0.42 12.95 3.52
N THR A 85 0.39 11.66 3.17
CA THR A 85 0.73 10.58 4.11
C THR A 85 2.22 10.50 4.44
N LEU A 86 3.09 11.11 3.61
CA LEU A 86 4.55 11.03 3.72
C LEU A 86 5.09 9.58 3.75
N SER A 87 4.32 8.64 3.24
CA SER A 87 4.60 7.21 3.27
C SER A 87 5.22 6.75 1.95
N ARG A 88 6.57 6.71 1.89
CA ARG A 88 7.32 6.25 0.70
C ARG A 88 6.88 4.86 0.22
N GLY A 89 6.58 3.94 1.14
CA GLY A 89 6.09 2.61 0.81
C GLY A 89 4.71 2.62 0.14
N ALA A 90 3.84 3.56 0.50
CA ALA A 90 2.55 3.74 -0.16
C ALA A 90 2.70 4.36 -1.56
N TRP A 91 3.61 5.32 -1.73
CA TRP A 91 3.93 5.90 -3.05
C TRP A 91 4.46 4.84 -4.01
N LEU A 92 5.37 3.99 -3.53
CA LEU A 92 5.91 2.87 -4.30
C LEU A 92 4.81 1.87 -4.69
N ALA A 93 3.92 1.53 -3.76
CA ALA A 93 2.80 0.63 -4.05
C ALA A 93 1.87 1.20 -5.14
N VAL A 94 1.51 2.48 -5.04
CA VAL A 94 0.71 3.18 -6.05
C VAL A 94 1.42 3.21 -7.41
N LEU A 95 2.73 3.49 -7.43
CA LEU A 95 3.52 3.49 -8.67
C LEU A 95 3.52 2.11 -9.34
N ILE A 96 3.86 1.06 -8.60
CA ILE A 96 3.92 -0.32 -9.11
C ILE A 96 2.54 -0.76 -9.61
N VAL A 97 1.48 -0.52 -8.83
CA VAL A 97 0.10 -0.86 -9.23
C VAL A 97 -0.32 -0.08 -10.46
N GLY A 98 0.00 1.21 -10.56
CA GLY A 98 -0.31 2.04 -11.72
C GLY A 98 0.36 1.54 -13.01
N VAL A 99 1.65 1.19 -12.92
CA VAL A 99 2.41 0.62 -14.04
C VAL A 99 1.84 -0.74 -14.44
N LEU A 100 1.61 -1.65 -13.49
CA LEU A 100 1.03 -2.97 -13.76
C LEU A 100 -0.35 -2.84 -14.39
N TRP A 101 -1.22 -1.99 -13.85
CA TRP A 101 -2.54 -1.72 -14.41
C TRP A 101 -2.45 -1.21 -15.86
N ALA A 102 -1.53 -0.29 -16.14
CA ALA A 102 -1.37 0.28 -17.47
C ALA A 102 -0.86 -0.76 -18.47
N ILE A 103 0.07 -1.63 -18.08
CA ILE A 103 0.56 -2.76 -18.89
C ILE A 103 -0.60 -3.72 -19.17
N LEU A 104 -1.30 -4.17 -18.13
CA LEU A 104 -2.36 -5.17 -18.23
C LEU A 104 -3.57 -4.67 -19.03
N ASN A 105 -3.87 -3.37 -18.98
CA ASN A 105 -4.90 -2.73 -19.81
C ASN A 105 -4.36 -2.07 -21.10
N ARG A 106 -3.10 -2.37 -21.48
CA ARG A 106 -2.46 -1.90 -22.73
C ARG A 106 -2.49 -0.37 -22.92
N GLN A 107 -2.44 0.40 -21.84
CA GLN A 107 -2.45 1.86 -21.82
C GLN A 107 -1.03 2.45 -22.02
N TRP A 108 -0.31 2.02 -23.06
CA TRP A 108 1.10 2.39 -23.30
C TRP A 108 1.35 3.90 -23.38
N LYS A 109 0.40 4.66 -23.93
CA LYS A 109 0.48 6.12 -23.99
C LYS A 109 0.52 6.75 -22.60
N LEU A 110 -0.23 6.22 -21.64
CA LEU A 110 -0.21 6.69 -20.25
C LEU A 110 1.12 6.41 -19.57
N ILE A 111 1.75 5.26 -19.87
CA ILE A 111 3.08 4.93 -19.35
C ILE A 111 4.11 5.95 -19.86
N GLY A 112 4.11 6.25 -21.17
CA GLY A 112 5.01 7.24 -21.76
C GLY A 112 4.84 8.64 -21.17
N VAL A 113 3.60 9.13 -21.09
CA VAL A 113 3.30 10.44 -20.49
C VAL A 113 3.67 10.46 -19.01
N GLY A 114 3.34 9.41 -18.26
CA GLY A 114 3.66 9.29 -16.84
C GLY A 114 5.17 9.29 -16.59
N ALA A 115 5.95 8.57 -17.40
CA ALA A 115 7.40 8.54 -17.29
C ALA A 115 8.04 9.91 -17.55
N ILE A 116 7.56 10.63 -18.57
CA ILE A 116 8.03 12.00 -18.85
C ILE A 116 7.71 12.93 -17.68
N LEU A 117 6.49 12.88 -17.15
CA LEU A 117 6.09 13.72 -16.01
C LEU A 117 6.92 13.39 -14.76
N LEU A 118 7.15 12.12 -14.46
CA LEU A 118 7.99 11.71 -13.33
C LEU A 118 9.44 12.15 -13.50
N ALA A 119 10.00 12.11 -14.71
CA ALA A 119 11.35 12.60 -14.99
C ALA A 119 11.45 14.12 -14.77
N ILE A 120 10.47 14.89 -15.24
CA ILE A 120 10.41 16.34 -15.05
C ILE A 120 10.28 16.68 -13.55
N ILE A 121 9.33 16.05 -12.85
CA ILE A 121 9.10 16.26 -11.42
C ILE A 121 10.34 15.85 -10.62
N GLY A 122 10.95 14.71 -10.94
CA GLY A 122 12.17 14.23 -10.30
C GLY A 122 13.34 15.20 -10.47
N ALA A 123 13.54 15.72 -11.68
CA ALA A 123 14.56 16.74 -11.94
C ALA A 123 14.30 18.01 -11.10
N LEU A 124 13.05 18.49 -11.06
CA LEU A 124 12.68 19.65 -10.24
C LEU A 124 12.95 19.42 -8.75
N VAL A 125 12.54 18.27 -8.21
CA VAL A 125 12.75 17.89 -6.80
C VAL A 125 14.24 17.80 -6.45
N ILE A 126 15.08 17.24 -7.33
CA ILE A 126 16.52 17.09 -7.09
C ILE A 126 17.22 18.45 -7.11
N THR A 127 16.81 19.37 -8.00
CA THR A 127 17.45 20.70 -8.11
C THR A 127 17.08 21.64 -6.95
N GLN A 128 15.99 21.38 -6.23
CA GLN A 128 15.60 22.18 -5.08
C GLN A 128 16.47 21.89 -3.86
N HIS A 129 17.22 22.89 -3.40
CA HIS A 129 18.03 22.79 -2.18
C HIS A 129 17.15 23.03 -0.94
N THR A 130 17.05 22.02 -0.08
CA THR A 130 16.33 22.15 1.19
C THR A 130 17.28 22.71 2.26
N ASN A 131 17.18 24.01 2.56
CA ASN A 131 18.05 24.70 3.53
C ASN A 131 17.80 24.28 4.99
N LYS A 132 16.76 23.49 5.27
CA LYS A 132 16.44 22.95 6.61
C LYS A 132 16.00 21.48 6.49
N PRO A 133 16.75 20.52 7.05
CA PRO A 133 16.35 19.12 7.04
C PRO A 133 15.26 18.89 8.07
N ASP A 134 14.00 19.08 7.67
CA ASP A 134 12.85 18.61 8.44
C ASP A 134 12.42 17.23 7.91
N PRO A 135 12.59 16.16 8.69
CA PRO A 135 12.21 14.80 8.30
C PRO A 135 10.74 14.61 7.93
N GLU A 136 9.87 15.51 8.38
CA GLU A 136 8.42 15.47 8.17
C GLU A 136 7.98 16.31 6.97
N HIS A 137 8.91 16.99 6.30
CA HIS A 137 8.59 17.77 5.12
C HIS A 137 8.57 16.90 3.85
N LEU A 138 7.57 17.09 2.98
CA LEU A 138 7.42 16.33 1.74
C LEU A 138 8.68 16.39 0.84
N LEU A 139 9.28 17.58 0.67
CA LEU A 139 10.47 17.71 -0.17
C LEU A 139 11.64 16.85 0.33
N TYR A 140 11.87 16.85 1.65
CA TYR A 140 12.87 15.99 2.26
C TYR A 140 12.56 14.52 2.00
N LYS A 141 11.29 14.09 2.19
CA LYS A 141 10.86 12.71 1.91
C LYS A 141 11.04 12.29 0.45
N LEU A 142 10.80 13.19 -0.49
CA LEU A 142 11.00 12.92 -1.92
C LEU A 142 12.48 12.79 -2.29
N GLN A 143 13.37 13.46 -1.56
CA GLN A 143 14.83 13.37 -1.73
C GLN A 143 15.44 12.16 -1.03
N GLN A 144 14.75 11.55 -0.06
CA GLN A 144 15.25 10.36 0.64
C GLN A 144 15.28 9.13 -0.27
N THR A 145 16.47 8.68 -0.65
CA THR A 145 16.69 7.44 -1.43
C THR A 145 17.08 6.23 -0.59
N ASP A 146 17.51 6.45 0.66
CA ASP A 146 17.96 5.36 1.54
C ASP A 146 16.89 4.94 2.58
N SER A 147 16.88 3.63 2.85
CA SER A 147 16.11 2.96 3.91
C SER A 147 16.88 1.79 4.53
N SER A 148 18.19 1.68 4.26
CA SER A 148 19.09 0.61 4.69
C SER A 148 19.05 0.34 6.19
N TYR A 149 18.85 1.39 7.00
CA TYR A 149 18.74 1.31 8.46
C TYR A 149 17.65 0.36 8.96
N ARG A 150 16.69 -0.06 8.12
CA ARG A 150 15.62 -1.01 8.50
C ARG A 150 16.03 -2.49 8.43
N TYR A 151 17.12 -2.84 7.77
CA TYR A 151 17.39 -4.25 7.41
C TYR A 151 18.37 -4.98 8.33
N THR A 152 19.56 -4.46 8.64
CA THR A 152 20.58 -5.26 9.37
C THR A 152 20.37 -5.22 10.89
N ASN A 153 20.13 -4.03 11.44
CA ASN A 153 19.89 -3.80 12.87
C ASN A 153 18.61 -3.00 13.15
N GLY A 154 17.83 -2.72 12.10
CA GLY A 154 16.53 -2.09 12.20
C GLY A 154 15.40 -3.09 12.25
N THR A 155 14.20 -2.61 11.98
CA THR A 155 12.93 -3.31 12.21
C THR A 155 12.85 -4.71 11.61
N GLN A 156 13.28 -4.90 10.35
CA GLN A 156 13.18 -6.20 9.68
C GLN A 156 14.31 -7.15 10.09
N GLY A 157 15.51 -6.63 10.35
CA GLY A 157 16.65 -7.44 10.80
C GLY A 157 16.47 -8.00 12.18
N THR A 158 15.98 -7.17 13.09
CA THR A 158 15.66 -7.59 14.46
C THR A 158 14.51 -8.58 14.48
N ALA A 159 13.46 -8.36 13.68
CA ALA A 159 12.40 -9.33 13.49
C ALA A 159 12.93 -10.69 12.98
N TRP A 160 13.84 -10.67 12.00
CA TRP A 160 14.49 -11.87 11.51
C TRP A 160 15.27 -12.62 12.60
N ILE A 161 16.09 -11.92 13.39
CA ILE A 161 16.84 -12.52 14.50
C ILE A 161 15.88 -13.21 15.48
N LEU A 162 14.82 -12.52 15.90
CA LEU A 162 13.82 -13.09 16.79
C LEU A 162 13.12 -14.31 16.17
N ILE A 163 12.75 -14.26 14.89
CA ILE A 163 12.18 -15.42 14.19
C ILE A 163 13.12 -16.64 14.25
N GLN A 164 14.42 -16.46 14.03
CA GLN A 164 15.38 -17.57 14.01
C GLN A 164 15.54 -18.24 15.38
N GLU A 165 15.23 -17.57 16.47
CA GLU A 165 15.24 -18.15 17.81
C GLU A 165 14.06 -19.10 18.05
N ASN A 166 12.92 -18.90 17.38
CA ASN A 166 11.75 -19.78 17.48
C ASN A 166 10.97 -19.88 16.13
N PRO A 167 11.57 -20.46 15.09
CA PRO A 167 11.05 -20.35 13.72
C PRO A 167 9.85 -21.27 13.45
N ILE A 168 9.68 -22.32 14.25
CA ILE A 168 8.66 -23.35 14.03
C ILE A 168 7.33 -22.95 14.69
N LYS A 169 7.35 -22.55 15.96
CA LYS A 169 6.14 -22.22 16.72
C LYS A 169 5.78 -20.73 16.66
N GLY A 170 6.78 -19.87 16.50
CA GLY A 170 6.61 -18.43 16.70
C GLY A 170 6.35 -18.08 18.17
N TYR A 171 6.05 -16.82 18.42
CA TYR A 171 5.93 -16.23 19.76
C TYR A 171 4.49 -15.95 20.19
N GLY A 172 3.51 -16.11 19.29
CA GLY A 172 2.12 -15.72 19.50
C GLY A 172 1.74 -14.49 18.69
N TYR A 173 0.45 -14.36 18.39
CA TYR A 173 -0.09 -13.30 17.54
C TYR A 173 -0.43 -12.03 18.33
N GLY A 174 -0.04 -10.86 17.81
CA GLY A 174 -0.38 -9.55 18.36
C GLY A 174 0.81 -8.59 18.40
N ASN A 175 0.55 -7.30 18.20
CA ASN A 175 1.59 -6.27 18.30
C ASN A 175 2.17 -6.23 19.72
N ASP A 176 1.31 -6.29 20.75
CA ASP A 176 1.76 -6.30 22.15
C ASP A 176 2.69 -7.47 22.47
N VAL A 177 2.49 -8.63 21.80
CA VAL A 177 3.36 -9.80 21.94
C VAL A 177 4.72 -9.52 21.31
N TYR A 178 4.74 -8.99 20.07
CA TYR A 178 5.97 -8.60 19.39
C TYR A 178 6.74 -7.56 20.21
N ASP A 179 6.06 -6.50 20.65
CA ASP A 179 6.66 -5.40 21.39
C ASP A 179 7.21 -5.88 22.74
N SER A 180 6.48 -6.75 23.46
CA SER A 180 6.95 -7.35 24.70
C SER A 180 8.22 -8.19 24.50
N VAL A 181 8.25 -9.04 23.47
CA VAL A 181 9.41 -9.88 23.17
C VAL A 181 10.60 -9.00 22.75
N TYR A 182 10.39 -8.06 21.83
CA TYR A 182 11.43 -7.14 21.36
C TYR A 182 12.04 -6.34 22.52
N ASN A 183 11.20 -5.68 23.32
CA ASN A 183 11.65 -4.81 24.40
C ASN A 183 12.35 -5.58 25.53
N LYS A 184 12.04 -6.86 25.72
CA LYS A 184 12.79 -7.74 26.65
C LYS A 184 14.16 -8.13 26.11
N ARG A 185 14.29 -8.29 24.78
CA ARG A 185 15.52 -8.76 24.13
C ARG A 185 16.48 -7.64 23.76
N VAL A 186 16.03 -6.38 23.75
CA VAL A 186 16.87 -5.24 23.34
C VAL A 186 18.16 -5.09 24.15
N VAL A 187 18.17 -5.54 25.41
CA VAL A 187 19.36 -5.55 26.29
C VAL A 187 20.41 -6.56 25.85
N ASP A 188 19.99 -7.66 25.20
CA ASP A 188 20.89 -8.70 24.67
C ASP A 188 21.55 -8.27 23.36
N TYR A 189 21.01 -7.23 22.70
CA TYR A 189 21.42 -6.79 21.38
C TYR A 189 21.75 -5.28 21.34
N PRO A 190 22.92 -4.87 21.86
CA PRO A 190 23.30 -3.45 21.93
C PRO A 190 23.43 -2.77 20.56
N THR A 191 23.64 -3.55 19.49
CA THR A 191 23.76 -3.06 18.10
C THR A 191 22.43 -2.71 17.44
N TRP A 192 21.29 -3.08 18.02
CA TRP A 192 19.98 -2.75 17.46
C TRP A 192 19.73 -1.24 17.40
N THR A 193 19.24 -0.76 16.27
CA THR A 193 19.03 0.67 16.00
C THR A 193 17.94 1.25 16.89
N PHE A 194 16.83 0.52 17.08
CA PHE A 194 15.70 0.97 17.89
C PHE A 194 15.80 0.37 19.28
N LYS A 195 15.75 1.22 20.32
CA LYS A 195 15.80 0.78 21.72
C LYS A 195 14.43 0.47 22.31
N GLU A 196 13.38 0.74 21.55
CA GLU A 196 12.01 0.39 21.80
C GLU A 196 11.41 -0.16 20.51
N SER A 197 10.51 -1.12 20.63
CA SER A 197 9.82 -1.70 19.49
C SER A 197 9.01 -0.65 18.74
N ILE A 198 9.12 -0.69 17.42
CA ILE A 198 8.21 0.00 16.50
C ILE A 198 7.51 -1.01 15.57
N GLY A 199 7.61 -2.30 15.91
CA GLY A 199 7.13 -3.40 15.09
C GLY A 199 8.11 -3.83 13.99
N PRO A 200 7.84 -4.96 13.32
CA PRO A 200 8.69 -5.51 12.26
C PRO A 200 8.62 -4.70 10.95
N HIS A 201 7.55 -3.92 10.75
CA HIS A 201 7.25 -3.19 9.50
C HIS A 201 7.35 -4.08 8.24
N ASN A 202 6.99 -5.35 8.37
CA ASN A 202 6.85 -6.30 7.28
C ASN A 202 5.84 -7.37 7.71
N THR A 203 4.79 -7.54 6.91
CA THR A 203 3.64 -8.41 7.20
C THR A 203 4.01 -9.89 7.17
N ILE A 204 4.92 -10.28 6.25
CA ILE A 204 5.38 -11.67 6.15
C ILE A 204 6.22 -12.03 7.38
N LEU A 205 7.16 -11.15 7.77
CA LEU A 205 7.95 -11.34 8.98
C LEU A 205 7.06 -11.34 10.23
N TYR A 206 6.09 -10.44 10.31
CA TYR A 206 5.13 -10.40 11.42
C TYR A 206 4.37 -11.73 11.57
N ILE A 207 3.88 -12.31 10.47
CA ILE A 207 3.18 -13.59 10.50
C ILE A 207 4.10 -14.75 10.88
N TRP A 208 5.32 -14.78 10.35
CA TRP A 208 6.29 -15.81 10.70
C TRP A 208 6.70 -15.71 12.17
N PHE A 209 6.97 -14.50 12.67
CA PHE A 209 7.22 -14.26 14.08
C PHE A 209 6.04 -14.75 14.94
N SER A 210 4.81 -14.45 14.53
CA SER A 210 3.61 -14.72 15.32
C SER A 210 3.27 -16.20 15.39
N ALA A 211 3.23 -16.88 14.24
CA ALA A 211 2.65 -18.21 14.09
C ALA A 211 3.63 -19.25 13.54
N GLY A 212 4.91 -18.90 13.46
CA GLY A 212 5.97 -19.78 13.00
C GLY A 212 5.81 -20.21 11.54
N ILE A 213 6.43 -21.34 11.20
CA ILE A 213 6.46 -21.85 9.84
C ILE A 213 5.07 -22.24 9.31
N LEU A 214 4.17 -22.69 10.19
CA LEU A 214 2.80 -23.03 9.81
C LEU A 214 2.03 -21.76 9.39
N GLY A 215 2.16 -20.67 10.15
CA GLY A 215 1.58 -19.38 9.78
C GLY A 215 2.11 -18.86 8.44
N LEU A 216 3.42 -18.94 8.24
CA LEU A 216 4.05 -18.55 6.97
C LEU A 216 3.56 -19.41 5.80
N ALA A 217 3.48 -20.72 5.98
CA ALA A 217 2.99 -21.65 4.96
C ALA A 217 1.51 -21.38 4.61
N SER A 218 0.67 -21.13 5.62
CA SER A 218 -0.73 -20.75 5.41
C SER A 218 -0.87 -19.43 4.65
N LEU A 219 -0.04 -18.42 4.98
CA LEU A 219 -0.03 -17.15 4.26
C LEU A 219 0.41 -17.34 2.80
N ALA A 220 1.48 -18.10 2.57
CA ALA A 220 1.97 -18.41 1.24
C ALA A 220 0.93 -19.16 0.40
N TYR A 221 0.25 -20.14 1.00
CA TYR A 221 -0.86 -20.85 0.35
C TYR A 221 -2.00 -19.89 -0.03
N LEU A 222 -2.40 -19.01 0.88
CA LEU A 222 -3.46 -18.03 0.64
C LEU A 222 -3.09 -17.05 -0.48
N TYR A 223 -1.87 -16.53 -0.46
CA TYR A 223 -1.34 -15.65 -1.51
C TYR A 223 -1.33 -16.38 -2.85
N GLY A 224 -0.84 -17.62 -2.89
CA GLY A 224 -0.84 -18.46 -4.09
C GLY A 224 -2.24 -18.71 -4.63
N ALA A 225 -3.23 -18.97 -3.77
CA ALA A 225 -4.61 -19.17 -4.16
C ALA A 225 -5.24 -17.90 -4.78
N ILE A 226 -5.01 -16.73 -4.17
CA ILE A 226 -5.48 -15.44 -4.69
C ILE A 226 -4.85 -15.15 -6.06
N ILE A 227 -3.53 -15.33 -6.19
CA ILE A 227 -2.81 -15.12 -7.45
C ILE A 227 -3.35 -16.05 -8.53
N ARG A 228 -3.51 -17.34 -8.22
CA ARG A 228 -4.02 -18.34 -9.17
C ARG A 228 -5.40 -17.96 -9.68
N GLU A 229 -6.34 -17.67 -8.78
CA GLU A 229 -7.73 -17.35 -9.12
C GLU A 229 -7.84 -16.06 -9.95
N THR A 230 -7.10 -15.03 -9.54
CA THR A 230 -7.14 -13.75 -10.24
C THR A 230 -6.42 -13.78 -11.59
N ALA A 231 -5.27 -14.47 -11.69
CA ALA A 231 -4.51 -14.58 -12.93
C ALA A 231 -5.27 -15.39 -13.99
N SER A 232 -5.82 -16.56 -13.62
CA SER A 232 -6.59 -17.38 -14.57
C SER A 232 -7.75 -16.62 -15.19
N SER A 233 -8.39 -15.73 -14.42
CA SER A 233 -9.58 -14.99 -14.86
C SER A 233 -9.24 -13.66 -15.54
N THR A 234 -8.10 -13.06 -15.21
CA THR A 234 -7.65 -11.77 -15.79
C THR A 234 -7.02 -11.96 -17.16
N PHE A 235 -6.09 -12.91 -17.29
CA PHE A 235 -5.31 -13.09 -18.53
C PHE A 235 -6.07 -13.83 -19.64
N ARG A 236 -7.19 -14.49 -19.30
CA ARG A 236 -8.07 -15.14 -20.30
C ARG A 236 -9.01 -14.17 -21.00
N LYS A 237 -9.23 -12.96 -20.46
CA LYS A 237 -10.14 -11.98 -21.08
C LYS A 237 -9.42 -11.23 -22.19
N VAL A 238 -10.00 -11.27 -23.40
CA VAL A 238 -9.49 -10.54 -24.57
C VAL A 238 -9.90 -9.06 -24.53
N GLU A 239 -11.04 -8.75 -23.91
CA GLU A 239 -11.59 -7.39 -23.86
C GLU A 239 -11.26 -6.65 -22.55
N ILE A 240 -10.81 -5.40 -22.72
CA ILE A 240 -10.57 -4.46 -21.62
C ILE A 240 -11.92 -3.88 -21.17
N SER A 241 -12.21 -3.99 -19.88
CA SER A 241 -13.46 -3.50 -19.28
C SER A 241 -13.19 -2.81 -17.94
N PRO A 242 -13.84 -1.66 -17.65
CA PRO A 242 -13.79 -1.04 -16.32
C PRO A 242 -14.30 -1.97 -15.21
N TYR A 243 -15.15 -2.95 -15.57
CA TYR A 243 -15.75 -3.91 -14.64
C TYR A 243 -14.92 -5.19 -14.47
N ASN A 244 -13.62 -5.18 -14.78
CA ASN A 244 -12.77 -6.34 -14.56
C ASN A 244 -12.42 -6.51 -13.06
N ALA A 245 -13.34 -7.10 -12.30
CA ALA A 245 -13.19 -7.27 -10.86
C ALA A 245 -11.99 -8.16 -10.46
N HIS A 246 -11.64 -9.18 -11.25
CA HIS A 246 -10.47 -10.02 -10.96
C HIS A 246 -9.17 -9.21 -11.03
N LEU A 247 -9.03 -8.36 -12.05
CA LEU A 247 -7.88 -7.46 -12.19
C LEU A 247 -7.84 -6.43 -11.06
N LEU A 248 -9.00 -5.84 -10.72
CA LEU A 248 -9.11 -4.89 -9.60
C LEU A 248 -8.63 -5.53 -8.29
N LEU A 249 -9.15 -6.70 -7.94
CA LEU A 249 -8.79 -7.43 -6.73
C LEU A 249 -7.33 -7.89 -6.74
N PHE A 250 -6.81 -8.32 -7.89
CA PHE A 250 -5.39 -8.66 -8.06
C PHE A 250 -4.49 -7.47 -7.80
N LEU A 251 -4.80 -6.31 -8.37
CA LEU A 251 -4.00 -5.11 -8.20
C LEU A 251 -4.07 -4.58 -6.76
N SER A 252 -5.24 -4.69 -6.11
CA SER A 252 -5.38 -4.37 -4.68
C SER A 252 -4.53 -5.31 -3.83
N PHE A 253 -4.53 -6.60 -4.15
CA PHE A 253 -3.67 -7.59 -3.48
C PHE A 253 -2.19 -7.27 -3.67
N VAL A 254 -1.74 -7.02 -4.91
CA VAL A 254 -0.34 -6.71 -5.21
C VAL A 254 0.10 -5.42 -4.51
N GLY A 255 -0.68 -4.34 -4.62
CA GLY A 255 -0.36 -3.07 -4.00
C GLY A 255 -0.28 -3.17 -2.48
N PHE A 256 -1.29 -3.79 -1.86
CA PHE A 256 -1.45 -3.79 -0.42
C PHE A 256 -0.60 -4.85 0.29
N TYR A 257 -0.60 -6.09 -0.20
CA TYR A 257 0.10 -7.19 0.47
C TYR A 257 1.51 -7.42 -0.05
N ILE A 258 1.71 -7.37 -1.37
CA ILE A 258 3.02 -7.68 -1.97
C ILE A 258 3.97 -6.49 -1.88
N VAL A 259 3.52 -5.27 -2.21
CA VAL A 259 4.38 -4.09 -2.13
C VAL A 259 4.32 -3.48 -0.74
N ARG A 260 3.18 -2.88 -0.37
CA ARG A 260 3.05 -2.14 0.90
C ARG A 260 3.35 -3.04 2.11
N GLY A 261 2.81 -4.26 2.13
CA GLY A 261 3.02 -5.25 3.18
C GLY A 261 4.48 -5.72 3.39
N ASN A 262 5.39 -5.48 2.44
CA ASN A 262 6.82 -5.77 2.61
C ASN A 262 7.62 -4.58 3.19
N PHE A 263 7.08 -3.36 3.11
CA PHE A 263 7.71 -2.14 3.63
C PHE A 263 7.03 -1.58 4.89
N GLU A 264 5.85 -2.10 5.21
CA GLU A 264 5.04 -1.78 6.38
C GLU A 264 4.29 -3.03 6.83
N GLN A 265 3.96 -3.12 8.11
CA GLN A 265 3.01 -4.12 8.58
C GLN A 265 1.60 -3.63 8.24
N VAL A 266 0.94 -4.30 7.29
CA VAL A 266 -0.44 -3.99 6.91
C VAL A 266 -1.42 -4.86 7.67
N ASP A 267 -2.64 -4.38 7.79
CA ASP A 267 -3.73 -5.15 8.34
C ASP A 267 -4.06 -6.37 7.44
N ILE A 268 -4.24 -7.51 8.09
CA ILE A 268 -4.51 -8.79 7.43
C ILE A 268 -6.00 -8.96 7.19
N ALA A 269 -6.86 -8.24 7.93
CA ALA A 269 -8.31 -8.37 7.82
C ALA A 269 -8.83 -8.11 6.39
N GLN A 270 -8.20 -7.20 5.63
CA GLN A 270 -8.59 -6.88 4.25
C GLN A 270 -8.41 -8.07 3.28
N ILE A 271 -7.66 -9.12 3.65
CA ILE A 271 -7.52 -10.32 2.83
C ILE A 271 -8.84 -11.09 2.77
N GLY A 272 -9.64 -11.01 3.85
CA GLY A 272 -11.01 -11.54 3.90
C GLY A 272 -11.92 -10.88 2.87
N ILE A 273 -11.74 -9.57 2.62
CA ILE A 273 -12.50 -8.82 1.62
C ILE A 273 -12.16 -9.33 0.22
N ILE A 274 -10.87 -9.46 -0.11
CA ILE A 274 -10.43 -9.96 -1.42
C ILE A 274 -10.94 -11.38 -1.65
N THR A 275 -10.69 -12.28 -0.69
CA THR A 275 -11.07 -13.69 -0.82
C THR A 275 -12.58 -13.88 -0.87
N GLY A 276 -13.35 -13.15 -0.06
CA GLY A 276 -14.82 -13.16 -0.10
C GLY A 276 -15.36 -12.73 -1.46
N PHE A 277 -14.83 -11.66 -2.05
CA PHE A 277 -15.24 -11.25 -3.39
C PHE A 277 -14.81 -12.24 -4.47
N LEU A 278 -13.64 -12.85 -4.37
CA LEU A 278 -13.21 -13.90 -5.32
C LEU A 278 -14.12 -15.13 -5.25
N LEU A 279 -14.52 -15.56 -4.06
CA LEU A 279 -15.50 -16.64 -3.90
C LEU A 279 -16.85 -16.29 -4.53
N ALA A 280 -17.33 -15.05 -4.32
CA ALA A 280 -18.57 -14.57 -4.93
C ALA A 280 -18.50 -14.48 -6.47
N LEU A 281 -17.30 -14.24 -7.03
CA LEU A 281 -17.06 -14.23 -8.47
C LEU A 281 -16.99 -15.64 -9.08
N ARG A 282 -16.53 -16.64 -8.31
CA ARG A 282 -16.40 -18.04 -8.76
C ARG A 282 -17.73 -18.79 -8.84
N ASN A 283 -18.73 -18.41 -8.04
CA ASN A 283 -20.06 -19.04 -8.03
C ASN A 283 -20.95 -18.63 -9.22
N ARG A 284 -20.35 -18.28 -10.36
CA ARG A 284 -21.00 -17.92 -11.63
C ARG A 284 -20.12 -18.32 -12.80
#